data_AF-A0A956HRQ7-F1
#
_entry.id   AF-A0A956HRQ7-F1
#
_cell.length_a   1.000
_cell.length_b   1.000
_cell.length_c   1.000
_cell.angle_alpha   90.00
_cell.angle_beta   90.00
_cell.angle_gamma   90.00
#
_symmetry.space_group_name_H-M   'P 1'
#
loop_
_entity.id
_entity.type
_entity.pdbx_description
1 polymer ?
#
loop_
_entity_poly.entity_id
_entity_poly.type
_entity_poly.pdbx_seq_one_letter_code
_entity_poly.pdbx_strand_id
1 'polypeptide(L)'
;DRKQLDGMLRQIVFSKLMTEQLDECGLSLRSLRRIVETLVDTIMASAHDRITYPWQEEERERERAQQQEQAGQAPAQSGRSMPIADGGSGAAPVEYEPSAAMPLSGSSQQATGEPPLRVVDRGEP
;
A
#
# COMPACT_ATOMS: atom_id res chain seq x y z
N ASP A 1 -10.04 13.71 -10.14
CA ASP A 1 -11.09 14.74 -9.98
C ASP A 1 -12.26 14.28 -9.12
N ARG A 2 -12.78 15.14 -8.22
CA ARG A 2 -13.93 14.81 -7.34
C ARG A 2 -15.18 14.37 -8.11
N LYS A 3 -15.50 15.06 -9.22
CA LYS A 3 -16.68 14.75 -10.05
C LYS A 3 -16.59 13.39 -10.73
N GLN A 4 -15.40 12.99 -11.16
CA GLN A 4 -15.19 11.68 -11.79
C GLN A 4 -15.34 10.54 -10.76
N LEU A 5 -14.82 10.73 -9.55
CA LEU A 5 -14.98 9.78 -8.46
C LEU A 5 -16.46 9.61 -8.07
N ASP A 6 -17.19 10.71 -7.94
CA ASP A 6 -18.63 10.70 -7.64
C ASP A 6 -19.42 9.96 -8.73
N GLY A 7 -19.14 10.23 -10.01
CA GLY A 7 -19.78 9.52 -11.13
C GLY A 7 -19.51 8.01 -11.11
N MET A 8 -18.25 7.62 -10.87
CA MET A 8 -17.85 6.21 -10.78
C MET A 8 -18.53 5.48 -9.62
N LEU A 9 -18.55 6.09 -8.43
CA LEU A 9 -19.20 5.49 -7.26
C LEU A 9 -20.71 5.37 -7.44
N ARG A 10 -21.36 6.37 -8.04
CA ARG A 10 -22.78 6.28 -8.42
C ARG A 10 -23.03 5.13 -9.38
N GLN A 11 -22.19 4.96 -10.39
CA GLN A 11 -22.32 3.84 -11.34
C GLN A 11 -22.20 2.49 -10.63
N ILE A 12 -21.22 2.32 -9.73
CA ILE A 12 -21.07 1.09 -8.94
C ILE A 12 -22.33 0.81 -8.12
N VAL A 13 -22.85 1.83 -7.44
CA VAL A 13 -24.08 1.72 -6.66
C VAL A 13 -25.28 1.33 -7.52
N PHE A 14 -25.44 1.93 -8.69
CA PHE A 14 -26.51 1.54 -9.62
C PHE A 14 -26.36 0.11 -10.10
N SER A 15 -25.14 -0.33 -10.46
CA SER A 15 -24.88 -1.72 -10.82
C SER A 15 -25.25 -2.68 -9.69
N LYS A 16 -24.98 -2.30 -8.43
CA LYS A 16 -25.31 -3.12 -7.26
C LYS A 16 -26.81 -3.22 -7.00
N LEU A 17 -27.54 -2.12 -7.20
CA LEU A 17 -29.01 -2.12 -7.15
C LEU A 17 -29.62 -3.03 -8.23
N MET A 18 -29.09 -3.00 -9.46
CA MET A 18 -29.58 -3.87 -10.54
C MET A 18 -29.34 -5.37 -10.27
N THR A 19 -28.35 -5.69 -9.44
CA THR A 19 -28.05 -7.08 -9.04
C THR A 19 -28.82 -7.54 -7.79
N GLU A 20 -29.80 -6.76 -7.31
CA GLU A 20 -30.60 -7.03 -6.09
C GLU A 20 -29.77 -7.23 -4.79
N GLN A 21 -28.47 -6.91 -4.81
CA GLN A 21 -27.55 -7.12 -3.69
C GLN A 21 -27.80 -6.18 -2.51
N LEU A 22 -28.55 -5.09 -2.74
CA LEU A 22 -28.82 -4.04 -1.75
C LEU A 22 -30.28 -4.03 -1.26
N ASP A 23 -31.13 -4.91 -1.79
CA ASP A 23 -32.58 -4.88 -1.51
C ASP A 23 -32.93 -5.36 -0.11
N GLU A 24 -32.20 -6.36 0.42
CA GLU A 24 -32.40 -6.85 1.79
C GLU A 24 -31.72 -5.99 2.87
N CYS A 25 -30.90 -5.01 2.48
CA CYS A 25 -30.12 -4.20 3.42
C CYS A 25 -30.95 -3.09 4.11
N GLY A 26 -32.21 -2.87 3.69
CA GLY A 26 -33.07 -1.84 4.28
C GLY A 26 -32.54 -0.41 4.11
N LEU A 27 -31.66 -0.17 3.13
CA LEU A 27 -31.04 1.12 2.90
C LEU A 27 -31.99 2.05 2.15
N SER A 28 -32.24 3.24 2.71
CA SER A 28 -32.95 4.29 1.98
C SER A 28 -32.05 4.89 0.90
N LEU A 29 -32.66 5.38 -0.20
CA LEU A 29 -31.94 6.12 -1.25
C LEU A 29 -31.21 7.37 -0.70
N ARG A 30 -31.74 7.98 0.36
CA ARG A 30 -31.10 9.11 1.06
C ARG A 30 -29.82 8.66 1.76
N SER A 31 -29.86 7.52 2.44
CA SER A 31 -28.69 6.95 3.12
C SER A 31 -27.62 6.57 2.10
N LEU A 32 -28.03 5.97 0.98
CA LEU A 32 -27.14 5.58 -0.12
C LEU A 32 -26.42 6.79 -0.72
N ARG A 33 -27.13 7.90 -0.94
CA ARG A 33 -26.53 9.15 -1.37
C ARG A 33 -25.50 9.67 -0.36
N ARG A 34 -25.80 9.63 0.93
CA ARG A 34 -24.86 10.03 1.98
C ARG A 34 -23.63 9.15 2.02
N ILE A 35 -23.78 7.84 1.87
CA ILE A 35 -22.66 6.90 1.82
C ILE A 35 -21.72 7.28 0.68
N VAL A 36 -22.24 7.51 -0.53
CA VAL A 36 -21.44 7.95 -1.68
C VAL A 36 -20.71 9.26 -1.39
N GLU A 37 -21.40 10.26 -0.84
CA GLU A 37 -20.80 11.56 -0.47
C GLU A 37 -19.65 11.38 0.54
N THR A 38 -19.87 10.61 1.62
CA THR A 38 -18.83 10.36 2.63
C THR A 38 -17.66 9.55 2.09
N LEU A 39 -17.91 8.64 1.14
CA LEU A 39 -16.87 7.82 0.54
C LEU A 39 -15.99 8.66 -0.40
N VAL A 40 -16.61 9.55 -1.18
CA VAL A 40 -15.88 10.53 -1.99
C VAL A 40 -14.96 11.36 -1.12
N ASP A 41 -15.48 11.90 -0.02
CA ASP A 41 -14.72 12.77 0.87
C ASP A 41 -13.60 11.98 1.58
N THR A 42 -13.85 10.74 1.97
CA THR A 42 -12.84 9.85 2.59
C THR A 42 -11.71 9.51 1.62
N ILE A 43 -12.03 9.15 0.37
CA ILE A 43 -11.03 8.83 -0.64
C ILE A 43 -10.18 10.07 -0.95
N MET A 44 -10.80 11.23 -1.09
CA MET A 44 -10.10 12.50 -1.31
C MET A 44 -9.19 12.87 -0.12
N ALA A 45 -9.64 12.63 1.11
CA ALA A 45 -8.83 12.81 2.31
C ALA A 45 -7.71 11.76 2.44
N SER A 46 -7.90 10.53 1.95
CA SER A 46 -6.85 9.50 1.98
C SER A 46 -5.80 9.68 0.89
N ALA A 47 -6.14 10.42 -0.18
CA ALA A 47 -5.26 10.73 -1.30
C ALA A 47 -4.26 11.83 -0.93
N HIS A 48 -3.51 11.60 0.14
CA HIS A 48 -2.36 12.39 0.52
C HIS A 48 -1.10 11.68 0.03
N ASP A 49 -0.18 12.44 -0.56
CA ASP A 49 1.15 11.90 -0.80
C ASP A 49 1.80 11.56 0.54
N ARG A 50 2.68 10.55 0.53
CA ARG A 50 3.47 10.23 1.71
C ARG A 50 4.31 11.47 2.03
N ILE A 51 4.17 11.98 3.26
CA ILE A 51 4.94 13.13 3.74
C ILE A 51 6.42 12.82 3.52
N THR A 52 7.03 13.58 2.60
CA THR A 52 8.44 13.47 2.29
C THR A 52 9.17 14.41 3.22
N TYR A 53 10.08 13.86 4.00
CA TYR A 53 10.90 14.68 4.88
C TYR A 53 12.02 15.37 4.10
N PRO A 54 12.54 16.52 4.57
CA PRO A 54 13.54 17.30 3.82
C PRO A 54 14.76 16.49 3.35
N TRP A 55 15.23 15.54 4.16
CA TRP A 55 16.37 14.69 3.80
C TRP A 55 16.04 13.59 2.78
N GLN A 56 14.76 13.23 2.63
CA GLN A 56 14.30 12.23 1.66
C GLN A 56 14.15 12.80 0.26
N GLU A 57 14.02 14.12 0.15
CA GLU A 57 13.96 14.82 -1.14
C GLU A 57 15.34 14.80 -1.81
N GLU A 58 16.41 15.06 -1.05
CA GLU A 58 17.79 14.92 -1.52
C GLU A 58 18.13 13.49 -1.94
N GLU A 59 17.68 12.49 -1.18
CA GLU A 59 17.92 11.07 -1.50
C GLU A 59 17.19 10.66 -2.79
N ARG A 60 15.92 11.07 -2.95
CA ARG A 60 15.15 10.80 -4.16
C ARG A 60 15.73 11.50 -5.40
N GLU A 61 16.30 12.69 -5.23
CA GLU A 61 16.96 13.42 -6.32
C GLU A 61 18.27 12.73 -6.75
N ARG A 62 19.07 12.25 -5.78
CA ARG A 62 20.27 11.42 -6.06
C ARG A 62 19.92 10.10 -6.74
N GLU A 63 18.86 9.42 -6.30
CA GLU A 63 18.38 8.19 -6.93
C GLU A 63 17.90 8.43 -8.38
N ARG A 64 17.19 9.54 -8.63
CA ARG A 64 16.77 9.91 -10.00
C ARG A 64 17.96 10.23 -10.91
N ALA A 65 18.98 10.92 -10.39
CA ALA A 65 20.20 11.21 -11.15
C ALA A 65 20.95 9.91 -11.54
N GLN A 66 21.10 8.98 -10.59
CA GLN A 66 21.75 7.68 -10.84
C GLN A 66 20.96 6.80 -11.84
N GLN A 67 19.63 6.85 -11.81
CA GLN A 67 18.78 6.13 -12.77
C GLN A 67 18.88 6.70 -14.19
N GLN A 68 19.04 8.01 -14.35
CA GLN A 68 19.24 8.65 -15.66
C GLN A 68 20.62 8.34 -16.25
N GLU A 69 21.65 8.25 -15.42
CA GLU A 69 23.00 7.85 -15.85
C GLU A 69 23.07 6.38 -16.28
N GLN A 70 22.34 5.48 -15.62
CA GLN A 70 22.25 4.06 -16.02
C GLN A 70 21.41 3.83 -17.29
N ALA A 71 20.34 4.60 -17.51
CA ALA A 71 19.56 4.54 -18.75
C ALA A 71 20.34 5.04 -19.99
N GLY A 72 21.39 5.86 -19.78
CA GLY A 72 22.34 6.27 -20.83
C GLY A 72 23.41 5.23 -21.18
N GLN A 73 23.55 4.15 -20.40
CA GLN A 73 24.48 3.04 -20.65
C GLN A 73 23.73 1.76 -21.02
N ALA A 74 22.96 1.77 -22.11
CA ALA A 74 22.56 0.53 -22.76
C ALA A 74 23.78 -0.09 -23.46
N PRO A 75 24.24 -1.30 -23.11
CA PRO A 75 25.26 -1.97 -23.90
C PRO A 75 24.64 -2.39 -25.23
N ALA A 76 25.07 -1.74 -26.32
CA ALA A 76 24.93 -2.29 -27.65
C ALA A 76 25.83 -3.53 -27.77
N GLN A 77 25.32 -4.70 -27.36
CA GLN A 77 25.93 -5.98 -27.71
C GLN A 77 25.04 -6.72 -28.69
N SER A 78 25.34 -6.42 -29.95
CA SER A 78 25.56 -7.33 -31.07
C SER A 78 25.21 -8.80 -30.85
N GLY A 79 24.48 -9.31 -31.84
CA GLY A 79 23.93 -10.64 -31.88
C GLY A 79 24.92 -11.77 -31.58
N ARG A 80 24.37 -12.76 -30.91
CA ARG A 80 24.85 -14.14 -30.94
C ARG A 80 23.62 -15.04 -30.98
N SER A 81 23.20 -15.36 -32.19
CA SER A 81 22.41 -16.56 -32.48
C SER A 81 23.15 -17.78 -31.96
N MET A 82 22.50 -18.55 -31.09
CA MET A 82 22.90 -19.90 -30.69
C MET A 82 21.64 -20.81 -30.73
N PRO A 83 21.84 -22.11 -30.99
CA PRO A 83 20.92 -22.95 -31.74
C PRO A 83 19.75 -23.47 -30.91
N ILE A 84 18.66 -23.79 -31.62
CA ILE A 84 17.47 -24.46 -31.09
C ILE A 84 17.88 -25.85 -30.61
N ALA A 85 17.83 -26.07 -29.29
CA ALA A 85 17.83 -27.38 -28.68
C ALA A 85 16.38 -27.74 -28.32
N ASP A 86 15.87 -28.73 -29.04
CA ASP A 86 14.67 -29.49 -28.75
C ASP A 86 14.82 -30.22 -27.40
N GLY A 87 13.79 -30.21 -26.56
CA GLY A 87 13.71 -31.13 -25.43
C GLY A 87 13.07 -30.59 -24.16
N GLY A 88 11.76 -30.82 -24.01
CA GLY A 88 11.25 -31.50 -22.83
C GLY A 88 10.88 -30.70 -21.58
N SER A 89 9.57 -30.77 -21.28
CA SER A 89 9.05 -31.22 -19.98
C SER A 89 8.76 -30.18 -18.90
N GLY A 90 7.45 -29.92 -18.73
CA GLY A 90 6.78 -30.04 -17.43
C GLY A 90 6.99 -28.93 -16.41
N ALA A 91 6.13 -27.90 -16.45
CA ALA A 91 5.85 -27.07 -15.28
C ALA A 91 4.45 -27.41 -14.75
N ALA A 92 4.41 -28.40 -13.85
CA ALA A 92 3.29 -28.67 -12.94
C ALA A 92 3.24 -27.58 -11.83
N PRO A 93 2.14 -27.47 -11.08
CA PRO A 93 1.75 -26.26 -10.35
C PRO A 93 2.61 -26.01 -9.11
N VAL A 94 2.94 -24.74 -8.85
CA VAL A 94 3.55 -24.33 -7.58
C VAL A 94 2.48 -24.36 -6.48
N GLU A 95 2.45 -25.46 -5.74
CA GLU A 95 1.81 -25.58 -4.44
C GLU A 95 2.54 -24.65 -3.45
N TYR A 96 1.76 -23.83 -2.75
CA TYR A 96 2.22 -23.01 -1.62
C TYR A 96 2.22 -23.87 -0.36
N GLU A 97 3.38 -24.40 0.01
CA GLU A 97 3.60 -25.07 1.29
C GLU A 97 3.89 -24.02 2.39
N PRO A 98 3.10 -23.93 3.48
CA PRO A 98 3.41 -23.08 4.62
C PRO A 98 4.51 -23.74 5.48
N SER A 99 5.75 -23.35 5.25
CA SER A 99 6.89 -23.84 6.03
C SER A 99 6.93 -23.20 7.42
N ALA A 100 6.67 -24.06 8.40
CA ALA A 100 7.34 -24.16 9.70
C ALA A 100 7.07 -23.06 10.74
N ALA A 101 6.17 -23.43 11.64
CA ALA A 101 6.18 -23.05 13.05
C ALA A 101 7.61 -23.08 13.64
N MET A 102 7.94 -22.05 14.43
CA MET A 102 9.09 -22.08 15.33
C MET A 102 8.66 -21.81 16.79
N PRO A 103 9.39 -22.40 17.75
CA PRO A 103 8.82 -22.94 18.99
C PRO A 103 8.71 -21.95 20.15
N LEU A 104 7.73 -22.25 21.01
CA LEU A 104 7.61 -21.74 22.37
C LEU A 104 8.81 -22.16 23.22
N SER A 105 9.59 -21.20 23.72
CA SER A 105 10.13 -21.13 25.10
C SER A 105 11.37 -20.24 25.19
N GLY A 106 11.39 -19.34 26.18
CA GLY A 106 12.66 -18.83 26.71
C GLY A 106 12.62 -17.44 27.33
N SER A 107 12.42 -17.43 28.66
CA SER A 107 13.09 -16.52 29.59
C SER A 107 12.58 -15.08 29.77
N SER A 108 11.66 -14.99 30.73
CA SER A 108 11.68 -14.04 31.87
C SER A 108 13.03 -13.34 32.08
N GLN A 109 13.05 -12.02 31.96
CA GLN A 109 13.86 -11.13 32.80
C GLN A 109 13.05 -9.86 33.08
N GLN A 110 12.62 -9.74 34.34
CA GLN A 110 12.17 -8.50 34.95
C GLN A 110 13.36 -7.54 34.97
N ALA A 111 13.25 -6.41 34.28
CA ALA A 111 14.10 -5.25 34.51
C ALA A 111 13.17 -4.06 34.75
N THR A 112 12.80 -3.90 36.02
CA THR A 112 12.22 -2.70 36.60
C THR A 112 13.14 -1.52 36.28
N GLY A 113 12.61 -0.52 35.58
CA GLY A 113 13.33 0.66 35.17
C GLY A 113 12.37 1.75 34.73
N GLU A 114 11.40 2.09 35.59
CA GLU A 114 10.65 3.33 35.47
C GLU A 114 11.64 4.50 35.44
N PRO A 115 11.68 5.33 34.39
CA PRO A 115 12.42 6.58 34.44
C PRO A 115 11.66 7.55 35.35
N PRO A 116 12.28 8.16 36.38
CA PRO A 116 11.57 9.11 37.21
C PRO A 116 11.21 10.33 36.36
N LEU A 117 9.92 10.65 36.33
CA LEU A 117 9.42 11.91 35.82
C LEU A 117 10.12 13.05 36.58
N ARG A 118 10.94 13.83 35.86
CA ARG A 118 11.51 15.08 36.37
C ARG A 118 10.36 16.04 36.63
N VAL A 119 9.97 16.17 37.89
CA VAL A 119 9.20 17.32 38.39
C VAL A 119 10.07 18.55 38.18
N VAL A 120 9.68 19.40 37.23
CA VAL A 120 10.25 20.73 37.06
C VAL A 120 9.60 21.60 38.12
N ASP A 121 10.31 21.81 39.23
CA ASP A 121 9.96 22.73 40.29
C ASP A 121 9.96 24.16 39.73
N ARG A 122 8.77 24.76 39.66
CA ARG A 122 8.57 26.14 39.23
C ARG A 122 8.70 27.02 40.48
N GLY A 123 9.93 27.41 40.80
CA GLY A 123 10.20 28.45 41.79
C GLY A 123 9.72 29.81 41.29
N GLU A 124 8.71 30.37 41.95
CA GLU A 124 8.34 31.77 41.83
C GLU A 124 9.22 32.62 42.78
N PRO A 125 9.65 33.82 42.36
CA PRO A 125 10.10 34.87 43.27
C PRO A 125 8.94 35.75 43.76
#